data_AF-A0A554LFP9-F1
#
_entry.id   AF-A0A554LFP9-F1
#
_cell.length_a   1.000
_cell.length_b   1.000
_cell.length_c   1.000
_cell.angle_alpha   90.00
_cell.angle_beta   90.00
_cell.angle_gamma   90.00
#
_symmetry.space_group_name_H-M   'P 1'
#
loop_
_entity.id
_entity.type
_entity.pdbx_description
1 polymer ?
#
loop_
_entity_poly.entity_id
_entity_poly.type
_entity_poly.pdbx_seq_one_letter_code
_entity_poly.pdbx_strand_id
1 'polypeptide(L)'
;MKCALSGGVDSAVSAALLKQKGFAVTAVFMKNFDAIKHNISVSGCTSAEDQYMAKTAAQFLSIPFYVVNFEREYQKYVLDYFWKEFKNGRTPNPDVLCNTFIKFGELLKFAKSMGIDSVATGHYARLRREILNPKSQIPNKPKIQNSEYKIQLLRGKDKNKDQSYFLWQLSQEQLENIIFPIGELTKPEVRKLAKKFKLPNAERKDSQGICFVGKISVNEFLKTQIKPKKGKVILKDGTI
;
A
#
# COMPACT_ATOMS: atom_id res chain seq x y z
N MET A 1 -1.73 -5.51 -16.77
CA MET A 1 -1.07 -4.95 -15.56
C MET A 1 -2.13 -4.49 -14.56
N LYS A 2 -2.05 -4.87 -13.28
CA LYS A 2 -3.04 -4.42 -12.27
C LYS A 2 -2.45 -3.23 -11.53
N CYS A 3 -3.20 -2.15 -11.41
CA CYS A 3 -2.87 -1.04 -10.52
C CYS A 3 -3.80 -1.12 -9.30
N ALA A 4 -3.23 -1.25 -8.11
CA ALA A 4 -3.98 -1.08 -6.88
C ALA A 4 -4.42 0.39 -6.79
N LEU A 5 -5.73 0.61 -6.75
CA LEU A 5 -6.34 1.93 -6.63
C LEU A 5 -7.03 1.99 -5.26
N SER A 6 -6.40 2.70 -4.32
CA SER A 6 -6.88 2.84 -2.95
C SER A 6 -7.84 4.03 -2.77
N GLY A 7 -8.27 4.69 -3.86
CA GLY A 7 -9.12 5.89 -3.83
C GLY A 7 -8.38 7.22 -3.66
N GLY A 8 -7.10 7.16 -3.26
CA GLY A 8 -6.22 8.33 -3.13
C GLY A 8 -5.63 8.83 -4.45
N VAL A 9 -5.17 10.08 -4.44
CA VAL A 9 -4.59 10.77 -5.62
C VAL A 9 -3.37 10.05 -6.18
N ASP A 10 -2.51 9.55 -5.30
CA ASP A 10 -1.24 8.90 -5.67
C ASP A 10 -1.49 7.65 -6.50
N SER A 11 -2.47 6.85 -6.10
CA SER A 11 -2.87 5.65 -6.84
C SER A 11 -3.55 5.99 -8.18
N ALA A 12 -4.33 7.07 -8.25
CA ALA A 12 -4.97 7.53 -9.48
C ALA A 12 -3.96 8.08 -10.50
N VAL A 13 -2.97 8.85 -10.05
CA VAL A 13 -1.87 9.31 -10.91
C VAL A 13 -1.01 8.14 -11.36
N SER A 14 -0.73 7.18 -10.48
CA SER A 14 -0.04 5.94 -10.82
C SER A 14 -0.75 5.20 -11.97
N ALA A 15 -2.06 4.99 -11.87
CA ALA A 15 -2.85 4.35 -12.91
C ALA A 15 -2.85 5.16 -14.23
N ALA A 16 -2.99 6.49 -14.15
CA ALA A 16 -2.98 7.37 -15.32
C ALA A 16 -1.63 7.33 -16.07
N LEU A 17 -0.51 7.35 -15.34
CA LEU A 17 0.84 7.25 -15.91
C LEU A 17 1.05 5.91 -16.64
N LEU A 18 0.53 4.82 -16.07
CA LEU A 18 0.63 3.49 -16.68
C LEU A 18 -0.23 3.39 -17.94
N LYS A 19 -1.46 3.92 -17.90
CA LYS A 19 -2.32 3.99 -19.08
C LYS A 19 -1.66 4.82 -20.19
N GLN A 20 -1.06 5.96 -19.85
CA GLN A 20 -0.35 6.81 -20.81
C GLN A 20 0.86 6.10 -21.46
N LYS A 21 1.50 5.18 -20.74
CA LYS A 21 2.59 4.33 -21.26
C LYS A 21 2.09 3.13 -22.10
N GLY A 22 0.79 3.02 -22.37
CA GLY A 22 0.22 1.97 -23.20
C GLY A 22 -0.05 0.64 -22.48
N PHE A 23 0.08 0.58 -21.15
CA PHE A 23 -0.24 -0.64 -20.42
C PHE A 23 -1.76 -0.85 -20.34
N ALA A 24 -2.20 -2.10 -20.47
CA ALA A 24 -3.54 -2.50 -20.06
C ALA A 24 -3.63 -2.45 -18.53
N VAL A 25 -4.33 -1.46 -17.99
CA VAL A 25 -4.45 -1.23 -16.54
C VAL A 25 -5.82 -1.70 -16.05
N THR A 26 -5.83 -2.47 -14.97
CA THR A 26 -7.03 -2.82 -14.21
C THR A 26 -6.93 -2.24 -12.80
N ALA A 27 -7.95 -1.53 -12.36
CA ALA A 27 -8.09 -0.98 -11.03
C ALA A 27 -8.59 -2.04 -10.02
N VAL A 28 -7.96 -2.11 -8.86
CA VAL A 28 -8.43 -2.95 -7.75
C VAL A 28 -8.52 -2.14 -6.46
N PHE A 29 -9.70 -2.15 -5.83
CA PHE A 29 -9.93 -1.66 -4.47
C PHE A 29 -9.97 -2.84 -3.50
N MET A 30 -9.22 -2.75 -2.40
CA MET A 30 -9.15 -3.80 -1.38
C MET A 30 -10.02 -3.42 -0.17
N LYS A 31 -11.04 -4.23 0.11
CA LYS A 31 -11.81 -4.15 1.35
C LYS A 31 -11.11 -5.00 2.41
N ASN A 32 -10.37 -4.34 3.30
CA ASN A 32 -9.53 -5.02 4.30
C ASN A 32 -10.09 -4.95 5.72
N PHE A 33 -11.03 -4.03 5.97
CA PHE A 33 -11.56 -3.79 7.30
C PHE A 33 -13.00 -3.29 7.21
N ASP A 34 -13.83 -3.73 8.14
CA ASP A 34 -15.22 -3.32 8.24
C ASP A 34 -15.49 -2.76 9.64
N ALA A 35 -15.48 -1.43 9.75
CA ALA A 35 -15.63 -0.74 11.03
C ALA A 35 -16.94 -1.09 11.75
N ILE A 36 -18.02 -1.36 11.00
CA ILE A 36 -19.33 -1.71 11.56
C ILE A 36 -19.24 -3.08 12.25
N LYS A 37 -18.61 -4.07 11.62
CA LYS A 37 -18.41 -5.40 12.24
C LYS A 37 -17.62 -5.36 13.53
N HIS A 38 -16.77 -4.35 13.71
CA HIS A 38 -15.97 -4.15 14.92
C HIS A 38 -16.60 -3.21 15.95
N ASN A 39 -17.89 -2.85 15.79
CA ASN A 39 -18.61 -1.90 16.64
C ASN A 39 -17.91 -0.54 16.77
N ILE A 40 -17.28 -0.10 15.68
CA ILE A 40 -16.54 1.16 15.65
C ILE A 40 -17.39 2.22 14.98
N SER A 41 -17.85 3.19 15.77
CA SER A 41 -18.45 4.42 15.26
C SER A 41 -17.36 5.30 14.64
N VAL A 42 -17.16 5.17 13.33
CA VAL A 42 -16.27 6.05 12.56
C VAL A 42 -17.01 7.33 12.13
N SER A 43 -16.49 8.49 12.54
CA SER A 43 -16.98 9.79 12.08
C SER A 43 -16.25 10.21 10.78
N GLY A 44 -16.99 10.20 9.67
CA GLY A 44 -16.50 10.62 8.35
C GLY A 44 -15.54 9.65 7.64
N CYS A 45 -15.52 9.76 6.30
CA CYS A 45 -14.72 8.97 5.36
C CYS A 45 -14.71 7.46 5.63
N THR A 46 -15.82 6.83 5.26
CA THR A 46 -15.98 5.38 5.29
C THR A 46 -15.20 4.73 4.15
N SER A 47 -14.83 3.45 4.31
CA SER A 47 -14.32 2.63 3.20
C SER A 47 -15.20 2.71 1.94
N ALA A 48 -16.49 3.06 2.06
CA ALA A 48 -17.40 3.26 0.95
C ALA A 48 -17.09 4.53 0.13
N GLU A 49 -16.68 5.64 0.76
CA GLU A 49 -16.28 6.86 0.06
C GLU A 49 -14.95 6.67 -0.69
N ASP A 50 -14.00 5.95 -0.09
CA ASP A 50 -12.74 5.57 -0.76
C ASP A 50 -13.02 4.65 -1.95
N GLN A 51 -13.89 3.65 -1.78
CA GLN A 51 -14.30 2.75 -2.85
C GLN A 51 -15.04 3.50 -3.97
N TYR A 52 -15.97 4.39 -3.63
CA TYR A 52 -16.69 5.21 -4.60
C TYR A 52 -15.70 6.06 -5.40
N MET A 53 -14.77 6.73 -4.74
CA MET A 53 -13.80 7.57 -5.43
C MET A 53 -12.83 6.76 -6.29
N ALA A 54 -12.40 5.58 -5.82
CA ALA A 54 -11.59 4.66 -6.62
C ALA A 54 -12.33 4.22 -7.89
N LYS A 55 -13.62 3.90 -7.77
CA LYS A 55 -14.49 3.56 -8.91
C LYS A 55 -14.64 4.74 -9.87
N THR A 56 -14.90 5.95 -9.37
CA THR A 56 -15.02 7.16 -10.21
C THR A 56 -13.71 7.46 -10.95
N ALA A 57 -12.55 7.35 -10.29
CA ALA A 57 -11.26 7.54 -10.93
C ALA A 57 -10.98 6.47 -12.00
N ALA A 58 -11.34 5.21 -11.74
CA ALA A 58 -11.22 4.13 -12.72
C ALA A 58 -12.13 4.34 -13.94
N GLN A 59 -13.38 4.76 -13.73
CA GLN A 59 -14.32 5.10 -14.80
C GLN A 59 -13.83 6.29 -15.65
N PHE A 60 -13.36 7.35 -14.99
CA PHE A 60 -12.77 8.51 -15.66
C PHE A 60 -11.57 8.13 -16.53
N LEU A 61 -10.72 7.22 -16.02
CA LEU A 61 -9.60 6.67 -16.76
C LEU A 61 -10.02 5.56 -17.74
N SER A 62 -11.30 5.23 -17.88
CA SER A 62 -11.80 4.13 -18.73
C SER A 62 -11.02 2.82 -18.54
N ILE A 63 -10.79 2.42 -17.28
CA ILE A 63 -10.13 1.18 -16.90
C ILE A 63 -11.07 0.27 -16.10
N PRO A 64 -11.00 -1.06 -16.24
CA PRO A 64 -11.82 -1.98 -15.45
C PRO A 64 -11.58 -1.81 -13.95
N PHE A 65 -12.62 -2.00 -13.13
CA PHE A 65 -12.56 -1.82 -11.68
C PHE A 65 -13.10 -3.06 -10.95
N TYR A 66 -12.33 -3.55 -9.99
CA TYR A 66 -12.68 -4.68 -9.13
C TYR A 66 -12.60 -4.29 -7.66
N VAL A 67 -13.46 -4.92 -6.87
CA VAL A 67 -13.41 -4.88 -5.41
C VAL A 67 -13.08 -6.28 -4.93
N VAL A 68 -12.07 -6.40 -4.07
CA VAL A 68 -11.66 -7.68 -3.50
C VAL A 68 -11.67 -7.57 -1.98
N ASN A 69 -12.25 -8.57 -1.32
CA ASN A 69 -12.32 -8.62 0.13
C ASN A 69 -11.14 -9.42 0.66
N PHE A 70 -10.30 -8.78 1.48
CA PHE A 70 -9.20 -9.41 2.22
C PHE A 70 -9.35 -9.21 3.73
N GLU A 71 -10.58 -9.02 4.25
CA GLU A 71 -10.85 -8.84 5.69
C GLU A 71 -10.29 -10.00 6.51
N ARG A 72 -10.44 -11.24 6.02
CA ARG A 72 -9.96 -12.44 6.72
C ARG A 72 -8.44 -12.46 6.83
N GLU A 73 -7.75 -12.20 5.74
CA GLU A 73 -6.29 -12.19 5.65
C GLU A 73 -5.73 -11.00 6.42
N TYR A 74 -6.38 -9.84 6.35
CA TYR A 74 -6.01 -8.65 7.10
C TYR A 74 -6.16 -8.87 8.61
N GLN A 75 -7.26 -9.49 9.06
CA GLN A 75 -7.44 -9.87 10.46
C GLN A 75 -6.29 -10.76 10.92
N LYS A 76 -6.02 -11.85 10.19
CA LYS A 76 -5.00 -12.84 10.54
C LYS A 76 -3.58 -12.27 10.56
N TYR A 77 -3.19 -11.54 9.52
CA TYR A 77 -1.79 -11.15 9.32
C TYR A 77 -1.44 -9.77 9.90
N VAL A 78 -2.44 -8.91 10.12
CA VAL A 78 -2.20 -7.53 10.56
C VAL A 78 -2.82 -7.28 11.93
N LEU A 79 -4.13 -7.50 12.10
CA LEU A 79 -4.82 -7.14 13.34
C LEU A 79 -4.46 -8.05 14.50
N ASP A 80 -4.43 -9.38 14.32
CA ASP A 80 -4.11 -10.32 15.39
C ASP A 80 -2.70 -10.05 15.95
N TYR A 81 -1.74 -9.74 15.09
CA TYR A 81 -0.41 -9.27 15.48
C TYR A 81 -0.48 -7.94 16.24
N PHE A 82 -1.16 -6.94 15.67
CA PHE A 82 -1.31 -5.62 16.29
C PHE A 82 -1.84 -5.71 17.72
N TRP A 83 -2.91 -6.50 17.95
CA TRP A 83 -3.48 -6.71 19.27
C TRP A 83 -2.54 -7.44 20.22
N LYS A 84 -1.88 -8.49 19.74
CA LYS A 84 -0.92 -9.26 20.54
C LYS A 84 0.24 -8.38 21.02
N GLU A 85 0.77 -7.52 20.17
CA GLU A 85 1.92 -6.67 20.51
C GLU A 85 1.56 -5.60 21.54
N PHE A 86 0.41 -4.93 21.38
CA PHE A 86 -0.07 -3.98 22.39
C PHE A 86 -0.37 -4.63 23.74
N LYS A 87 -0.94 -5.85 23.75
CA LYS A 87 -1.15 -6.62 25.00
C LYS A 87 0.17 -6.95 25.71
N ASN A 88 1.27 -7.02 24.97
CA ASN A 88 2.61 -7.23 25.51
C ASN A 88 3.38 -5.93 25.80
N GLY A 89 2.73 -4.77 25.77
CA GLY A 89 3.35 -3.47 26.04
C GLY A 89 4.31 -2.98 24.94
N ARG A 90 4.20 -3.51 23.71
CA ARG A 90 4.99 -3.08 22.56
C ARG A 90 4.16 -2.21 21.61
N THR A 91 4.84 -1.40 20.80
CA THR A 91 4.21 -0.54 19.78
C THR A 91 4.44 -1.13 18.38
N PRO A 92 3.50 -1.92 17.83
CA PRO A 92 3.62 -2.52 16.50
C PRO A 92 3.46 -1.50 15.37
N ASN A 93 4.01 -1.83 14.19
CA ASN A 93 3.74 -1.12 12.95
C ASN A 93 2.90 -1.99 12.00
N PRO A 94 1.57 -1.82 11.94
CA PRO A 94 0.70 -2.64 11.11
C PRO A 94 0.87 -2.39 9.60
N ASP A 95 1.36 -1.21 9.20
CA ASP A 95 1.47 -0.86 7.78
C ASP A 95 2.56 -1.67 7.06
N VAL A 96 3.65 -2.00 7.76
CA VAL A 96 4.69 -2.91 7.24
C VAL A 96 4.09 -4.28 6.93
N LEU A 97 3.27 -4.83 7.84
CA LEU A 97 2.65 -6.13 7.64
C LEU A 97 1.57 -6.10 6.57
N CYS A 98 0.79 -5.01 6.50
CA CYS A 98 -0.18 -4.86 5.44
C CYS A 98 0.50 -4.83 4.06
N ASN A 99 1.59 -4.09 3.90
CA ASN A 99 2.33 -4.09 2.64
C ASN A 99 2.82 -5.49 2.30
N THR A 100 3.47 -6.16 3.25
CA THR A 100 4.09 -7.48 3.04
C THR A 100 3.07 -8.57 2.72
N PHE A 101 1.99 -8.67 3.50
CA PHE A 101 1.06 -9.80 3.40
C PHE A 101 -0.18 -9.50 2.56
N ILE A 102 -0.64 -8.24 2.51
CA ILE A 102 -1.91 -7.90 1.85
C ILE A 102 -1.65 -7.26 0.49
N LYS A 103 -0.97 -6.10 0.46
CA LYS A 103 -0.75 -5.37 -0.81
C LYS A 103 0.18 -6.10 -1.78
N PHE A 104 1.20 -6.77 -1.24
CA PHE A 104 2.21 -7.48 -2.03
C PHE A 104 2.22 -8.99 -1.77
N GLY A 105 1.29 -9.48 -0.95
CA GLY A 105 0.98 -10.90 -0.80
C GLY A 105 -0.33 -11.24 -1.51
N GLU A 106 -1.45 -11.07 -0.82
CA GLU A 106 -2.77 -11.48 -1.32
C GLU A 106 -3.21 -10.77 -2.61
N LEU A 107 -2.97 -9.46 -2.74
CA LEU A 107 -3.28 -8.75 -3.98
C LEU A 107 -2.40 -9.23 -5.14
N LEU A 108 -1.14 -9.59 -4.88
CA LEU A 108 -0.24 -10.14 -5.91
C LEU A 108 -0.70 -11.54 -6.35
N LYS A 109 -1.12 -12.39 -5.41
CA LYS A 109 -1.74 -13.70 -5.72
C LYS A 109 -3.01 -13.54 -6.55
N PHE A 110 -3.88 -12.59 -6.17
CA PHE A 110 -5.07 -12.24 -6.95
C PHE A 110 -4.71 -11.68 -8.33
N ALA A 111 -3.61 -10.94 -8.48
CA ALA A 111 -3.12 -10.50 -9.78
C ALA A 111 -2.75 -11.69 -10.67
N LYS A 112 -1.93 -12.60 -10.15
CA LYS A 112 -1.49 -13.82 -10.86
C LYS A 112 -2.68 -14.70 -11.27
N SER A 113 -3.69 -14.88 -10.42
CA SER A 113 -4.86 -15.73 -10.76
C SER A 113 -5.73 -15.18 -11.90
N MET A 114 -5.61 -13.89 -12.22
CA MET A 114 -6.26 -13.26 -13.38
C MET A 114 -5.34 -13.14 -14.60
N GLY A 115 -4.19 -13.82 -14.60
CA GLY A 115 -3.22 -13.75 -15.68
C GLY A 115 -2.53 -12.39 -15.79
N ILE A 116 -2.34 -11.69 -14.67
CA ILE A 116 -1.66 -10.38 -14.66
C ILE A 116 -0.34 -10.46 -13.91
N ASP A 117 0.72 -10.05 -14.61
CA ASP A 117 2.11 -10.27 -14.21
C ASP A 117 2.65 -9.28 -13.18
N SER A 118 1.97 -8.15 -12.95
CA SER A 118 2.50 -7.13 -12.04
C SER A 118 1.43 -6.28 -11.36
N VAL A 119 1.75 -5.87 -10.13
CA VAL A 119 0.97 -4.96 -9.30
C VAL A 119 1.68 -3.62 -9.20
N ALA A 120 0.99 -2.55 -9.60
CA ALA A 120 1.43 -1.19 -9.36
C ALA A 120 0.74 -0.57 -8.16
N THR A 121 1.46 0.25 -7.40
CA THR A 121 0.89 1.02 -6.29
C THR A 121 1.40 2.45 -6.31
N GLY A 122 0.66 3.36 -5.68
CA GLY A 122 1.06 4.76 -5.48
C GLY A 122 2.06 4.95 -4.34
N HIS A 123 3.01 4.03 -4.14
CA HIS A 123 4.05 4.22 -3.14
C HIS A 123 5.17 5.11 -3.67
N TYR A 124 5.67 6.00 -2.82
CA TYR A 124 6.88 6.79 -3.04
C TYR A 124 8.11 5.97 -2.70
N ALA A 125 8.40 4.97 -3.52
CA ALA A 125 9.58 4.14 -3.46
C ALA A 125 10.03 3.80 -4.89
N ARG A 126 11.25 3.33 -5.06
CA ARG A 126 11.82 3.03 -6.38
C ARG A 126 12.40 1.63 -6.41
N LEU A 127 12.45 1.04 -7.59
CA LEU A 127 13.06 -0.26 -7.82
C LEU A 127 14.17 -0.11 -8.84
N ARG A 128 15.31 -0.76 -8.59
CA ARG A 128 16.42 -0.85 -9.54
C ARG A 128 16.83 -2.29 -9.70
N ARG A 129 16.85 -2.78 -10.94
CA ARG A 129 17.44 -4.08 -11.29
C ARG A 129 18.96 -3.90 -11.41
N GLU A 130 19.72 -4.66 -10.65
CA GLU A 130 21.19 -4.69 -10.68
C GLU A 130 21.64 -6.08 -11.12
N ILE A 131 22.40 -6.14 -12.22
CA ILE A 131 22.96 -7.38 -12.75
C ILE A 131 24.03 -7.89 -11.76
N LEU A 132 23.90 -9.15 -11.34
CA LEU A 132 24.80 -9.76 -10.35
C LEU A 132 26.12 -10.22 -10.97
N ASN A 133 26.10 -10.64 -12.25
CA ASN A 133 27.27 -11.11 -13.00
C ASN A 133 27.34 -10.45 -14.39
N PRO A 134 28.12 -9.37 -14.57
CA PRO A 134 28.23 -8.68 -15.86
C PRO A 134 28.88 -9.54 -16.97
N LYS A 135 29.63 -10.58 -16.60
CA LYS A 135 30.44 -11.41 -17.51
C LYS A 135 29.70 -12.60 -18.13
N SER A 136 28.43 -12.85 -17.80
CA SER A 136 27.65 -13.99 -18.31
C SER A 136 26.79 -13.68 -19.55
N GLN A 137 26.99 -12.52 -20.20
CA GLN A 137 26.33 -12.20 -21.48
C GLN A 137 26.96 -13.01 -22.62
N ILE A 138 26.64 -14.30 -22.69
CA ILE A 138 26.88 -15.13 -23.87
C ILE A 138 25.71 -14.87 -24.84
N PRO A 139 25.96 -14.50 -26.11
CA PRO A 139 24.90 -14.30 -27.08
C PRO A 139 24.24 -15.66 -27.35
N ASN A 140 22.93 -15.76 -27.14
CA ASN A 140 22.02 -16.90 -27.43
C ASN A 140 21.48 -17.76 -26.26
N LYS A 141 21.41 -17.26 -25.02
CA LYS A 141 20.63 -17.97 -23.97
C LYS A 141 19.19 -17.41 -23.85
N PRO A 142 18.13 -18.21 -24.07
CA PRO A 142 16.75 -17.77 -23.88
C PRO A 142 16.31 -17.92 -22.41
N LYS A 143 15.50 -16.94 -21.97
CA LYS A 143 14.84 -16.77 -20.67
C LYS A 143 15.76 -16.47 -19.47
N ILE A 144 15.65 -15.21 -19.03
CA ILE A 144 16.21 -14.65 -17.80
C ILE A 144 15.79 -15.54 -16.62
N GLN A 145 16.75 -16.16 -15.93
CA GLN A 145 16.52 -16.82 -14.64
C GLN A 145 16.81 -15.84 -13.50
N ASN A 146 16.11 -15.98 -12.37
CA ASN A 146 16.23 -15.14 -11.17
C ASN A 146 17.65 -15.04 -10.57
N SER A 147 18.64 -15.74 -11.11
CA SER A 147 20.04 -15.71 -10.70
C SER A 147 20.89 -14.60 -11.33
N GLU A 148 20.39 -13.89 -12.37
CA GLU A 148 21.23 -12.93 -13.13
C GLU A 148 21.15 -11.48 -12.62
N TYR A 149 20.12 -11.14 -11.85
CA TYR A 149 19.95 -9.79 -11.32
C TYR A 149 19.28 -9.81 -9.94
N LYS A 150 19.61 -8.83 -9.10
CA LYS A 150 18.88 -8.53 -7.86
C LYS A 150 18.05 -7.27 -8.04
N ILE A 151 16.92 -7.19 -7.35
CA ILE A 151 16.06 -6.01 -7.34
C ILE A 151 16.30 -5.27 -6.04
N GLN A 152 16.79 -4.04 -6.16
CA GLN A 152 16.99 -3.15 -5.03
C GLN A 152 15.75 -2.30 -4.81
N LEU A 153 15.26 -2.29 -3.57
CA LEU A 153 14.32 -1.28 -3.09
C LEU A 153 15.10 -0.01 -2.73
N LEU A 154 14.76 1.08 -3.38
CA LEU A 154 15.38 2.38 -3.21
C LEU A 154 14.36 3.38 -2.63
N ARG A 155 14.89 4.38 -1.92
CA ARG A 155 14.07 5.51 -1.44
C ARG A 155 13.40 6.23 -2.61
N GLY A 156 12.19 6.71 -2.41
CA GLY A 156 11.51 7.64 -3.32
C GLY A 156 12.35 8.89 -3.59
N LYS A 157 12.16 9.53 -4.75
CA LYS A 157 12.81 10.80 -5.09
C LYS A 157 12.45 11.89 -4.08
N ASP A 158 11.20 11.89 -3.63
CA ASP A 158 10.72 12.77 -2.55
C ASP A 158 11.15 12.25 -1.18
N LYS A 159 12.17 12.86 -0.57
CA LYS A 159 12.64 12.44 0.76
C LYS A 159 11.59 12.65 1.86
N ASN A 160 10.69 13.62 1.70
CA ASN A 160 9.65 13.93 2.70
C ASN A 160 8.46 12.99 2.62
N LYS A 161 8.34 12.25 1.52
CA LYS A 161 7.26 11.31 1.28
C LYS A 161 7.76 9.89 1.04
N ASP A 162 9.07 9.63 1.16
CA ASP A 162 9.64 8.31 0.98
C ASP A 162 8.92 7.26 1.84
N GLN A 163 8.50 6.19 1.18
CA GLN A 163 7.77 5.09 1.81
C GLN A 163 8.56 3.78 1.81
N SER A 164 9.85 3.80 1.43
CA SER A 164 10.71 2.62 1.46
C SER A 164 10.75 1.95 2.84
N TYR A 165 10.64 2.75 3.92
CA TYR A 165 10.53 2.25 5.29
C TYR A 165 9.35 1.31 5.50
N PHE A 166 8.21 1.47 4.83
CA PHE A 166 7.07 0.58 5.01
C PHE A 166 7.14 -0.69 4.16
N LEU A 167 8.22 -0.86 3.40
CA LEU A 167 8.40 -1.88 2.37
C LEU A 167 9.63 -2.77 2.63
N TRP A 168 10.29 -2.63 3.79
CA TRP A 168 11.56 -3.31 4.08
C TRP A 168 11.45 -4.84 4.15
N GLN A 169 10.27 -5.39 4.42
CA GLN A 169 10.04 -6.85 4.49
C GLN A 169 9.78 -7.50 3.11
N LEU A 170 9.75 -6.73 2.02
CA LEU A 170 9.47 -7.29 0.71
C LEU A 170 10.59 -8.21 0.23
N SER A 171 10.21 -9.43 -0.19
CA SER A 171 11.13 -10.40 -0.76
C SER A 171 11.47 -10.09 -2.22
N GLN A 172 12.54 -10.69 -2.75
CA GLN A 172 12.88 -10.55 -4.17
C GLN A 172 11.76 -11.04 -5.10
N GLU A 173 11.09 -12.14 -4.74
CA GLU A 173 9.93 -12.66 -5.50
C GLU A 173 8.78 -11.64 -5.57
N GLN A 174 8.53 -10.93 -4.47
CA GLN A 174 7.53 -9.88 -4.45
C GLN A 174 7.98 -8.70 -5.31
N LEU A 175 9.21 -8.21 -5.10
CA LEU A 175 9.76 -7.05 -5.82
C LEU A 175 9.80 -7.25 -7.34
N GLU A 176 9.93 -8.48 -7.82
CA GLU A 176 9.95 -8.82 -9.25
C GLU A 176 8.66 -8.46 -9.98
N ASN A 177 7.53 -8.48 -9.26
CA ASN A 177 6.20 -8.29 -9.81
C ASN A 177 5.55 -6.97 -9.32
N ILE A 178 6.35 -6.03 -8.81
CA ILE A 178 5.87 -4.75 -8.26
C ILE A 178 6.38 -3.58 -9.09
N ILE A 179 5.55 -2.55 -9.23
CA ILE A 179 5.89 -1.31 -9.91
C ILE A 179 5.47 -0.11 -9.03
N PHE A 180 6.32 0.91 -8.97
CA PHE A 180 6.06 2.18 -8.28
C PHE A 180 6.11 3.35 -9.27
N PRO A 181 5.03 3.63 -10.02
CA PRO A 181 5.06 4.61 -11.12
C PRO A 181 5.39 6.03 -10.69
N ILE A 182 5.12 6.38 -9.43
CA ILE A 182 5.35 7.72 -8.88
C ILE A 182 6.66 7.83 -8.07
N GLY A 183 7.45 6.76 -7.98
CA GLY A 183 8.68 6.73 -7.19
C GLY A 183 9.72 7.78 -7.58
N GLU A 184 9.72 8.19 -8.84
CA GLU A 184 10.59 9.23 -9.42
C GLU A 184 9.96 10.63 -9.40
N LEU A 185 8.86 10.81 -8.69
CA LEU A 185 8.13 12.07 -8.60
C LEU A 185 8.07 12.57 -7.16
N THR A 186 8.04 13.87 -7.03
CA THR A 186 7.71 14.58 -5.79
C THR A 186 6.20 14.69 -5.62
N LYS A 187 5.73 14.86 -4.38
CA LYS A 187 4.31 15.04 -4.10
C LYS A 187 3.70 16.23 -4.86
N PRO A 188 4.36 17.40 -4.97
CA PRO A 188 3.87 18.49 -5.82
C PRO A 188 3.78 18.09 -7.30
N GLU A 189 4.75 17.35 -7.84
CA GLU A 189 4.70 16.85 -9.23
C GLU A 189 3.50 15.91 -9.43
N VAL A 190 3.25 14.99 -8.48
CA VAL A 190 2.07 14.10 -8.51
C VAL A 190 0.77 14.90 -8.49
N ARG A 191 0.67 15.94 -7.64
CA ARG A 191 -0.52 16.82 -7.60
C ARG A 191 -0.70 17.61 -8.90
N LYS A 192 0.37 18.11 -9.50
CA LYS A 192 0.34 18.78 -10.80
C LYS A 192 -0.14 17.84 -11.90
N LEU A 193 0.34 16.59 -11.89
CA LEU A 193 -0.14 15.56 -12.82
C LEU A 193 -1.61 15.22 -12.61
N ALA A 194 -2.08 15.12 -11.36
CA ALA A 194 -3.49 14.87 -11.08
C ALA A 194 -4.39 15.95 -11.69
N LYS A 195 -4.00 17.22 -11.56
CA LYS A 195 -4.68 18.37 -12.19
C LYS A 195 -4.58 18.32 -13.72
N LYS A 196 -3.40 18.04 -14.26
CA LYS A 196 -3.16 17.93 -15.72
C LYS A 196 -4.01 16.83 -16.35
N PHE A 197 -4.12 15.69 -15.69
CA PHE A 197 -4.97 14.58 -16.10
C PHE A 197 -6.45 14.80 -15.80
N LYS A 198 -6.80 15.91 -15.15
CA LYS A 198 -8.18 16.26 -14.72
C LYS A 198 -8.82 15.15 -13.89
N LEU A 199 -8.03 14.47 -13.05
CA LEU A 199 -8.53 13.38 -12.22
C LEU A 199 -9.60 13.90 -11.26
N PRO A 200 -10.71 13.18 -11.08
CA PRO A 200 -11.83 13.62 -10.24
C PRO A 200 -11.45 13.74 -8.76
N ASN A 201 -10.38 13.06 -8.33
CA ASN A 201 -9.88 13.12 -6.97
C ASN A 201 -8.68 14.08 -6.79
N ALA A 202 -8.32 14.92 -7.78
CA ALA A 202 -7.09 15.72 -7.75
C ALA A 202 -6.89 16.60 -6.50
N GLU A 203 -7.99 17.14 -5.94
CA GLU A 203 -7.99 17.98 -4.73
C GLU A 203 -8.16 17.20 -3.41
N ARG A 204 -8.38 15.88 -3.47
CA ARG A 204 -8.62 15.06 -2.27
C ARG A 204 -7.37 15.07 -1.37
N LYS A 205 -7.53 15.36 -0.08
CA LYS A 205 -6.42 15.34 0.89
C LYS A 205 -5.82 13.92 1.02
N ASP A 206 -4.55 13.85 1.42
CA ASP A 206 -3.89 12.58 1.71
C ASP A 206 -4.61 11.90 2.89
N SER A 207 -4.73 10.57 2.85
CA SER A 207 -5.27 9.80 3.96
C SER A 207 -4.35 9.96 5.19
N GLN A 208 -4.96 10.22 6.34
CA GLN A 208 -4.29 10.29 7.64
C GLN A 208 -4.88 9.20 8.55
N GLY A 209 -4.05 8.57 9.39
CA GLY A 209 -4.45 7.50 10.31
C GLY A 209 -3.92 6.12 9.93
N ILE A 210 -4.36 5.09 10.66
CA ILE A 210 -4.03 3.69 10.33
C ILE A 210 -4.68 3.38 8.97
N CYS A 211 -3.89 2.94 7.99
CA CYS A 211 -4.22 2.89 6.56
C CYS A 211 -5.57 2.22 6.21
N PHE A 212 -6.18 1.42 7.09
CA PHE A 212 -7.40 0.66 6.82
C PHE A 212 -8.54 0.87 7.81
N VAL A 213 -8.28 1.50 8.96
CA VAL A 213 -9.30 1.68 10.01
C VAL A 213 -10.03 3.02 9.84
N GLY A 214 -9.46 3.94 9.05
CA GLY A 214 -10.04 5.25 8.76
C GLY A 214 -9.67 6.30 9.79
N LYS A 215 -10.54 7.30 9.98
CA LYS A 215 -10.34 8.45 10.87
C LYS A 215 -10.62 8.13 12.35
N ILE A 216 -10.07 7.04 12.86
CA ILE A 216 -10.07 6.73 14.29
C ILE A 216 -8.66 6.93 14.85
N SER A 217 -8.57 7.45 16.07
CA SER A 217 -7.29 7.49 16.77
C SER A 217 -6.87 6.07 17.17
N VAL A 218 -5.56 5.81 17.20
CA VAL A 218 -5.04 4.52 17.69
C VAL A 218 -5.60 4.22 19.09
N ASN A 219 -5.66 5.21 19.97
CA ASN A 219 -6.16 5.04 21.34
C ASN A 219 -7.62 4.60 21.39
N GLU A 220 -8.50 5.22 20.60
CA GLU A 220 -9.91 4.80 20.54
C GLU A 220 -10.05 3.41 19.91
N PHE A 221 -9.27 3.12 18.87
CA PHE A 221 -9.23 1.78 18.29
C PHE A 221 -8.78 0.73 19.32
N LEU A 222 -7.76 1.04 20.13
CA LEU A 222 -7.26 0.11 21.15
C LEU A 222 -8.30 -0.27 22.19
N LYS A 223 -9.11 0.68 22.64
CA LYS A 223 -10.17 0.46 23.65
C LYS A 223 -11.24 -0.52 23.19
N THR A 224 -11.40 -0.74 21.89
CA THR A 224 -12.38 -1.70 21.35
C THR A 224 -12.04 -3.17 21.67
N GLN A 225 -10.76 -3.47 21.92
CA GLN A 225 -10.27 -4.84 22.13
C GLN A 225 -9.39 -5.01 23.38
N ILE A 226 -8.82 -3.92 23.90
CA ILE A 226 -7.92 -3.95 25.05
C ILE A 226 -8.51 -3.07 26.16
N LYS A 227 -8.82 -3.68 27.30
CA LYS A 227 -9.27 -2.95 28.49
C LYS A 227 -8.11 -2.14 29.06
N PRO A 228 -8.24 -0.82 29.22
CA PRO A 228 -7.19 0.01 29.79
C PRO A 228 -6.98 -0.34 31.27
N LYS A 229 -5.72 -0.53 31.66
CA LYS A 229 -5.31 -0.72 33.06
C LYS A 229 -4.50 0.50 33.50
N LYS A 230 -5.03 1.27 34.44
CA LYS A 230 -4.32 2.42 35.02
C LYS A 230 -3.12 1.92 35.84
N GLY A 231 -2.00 2.63 35.73
CA GLY A 231 -0.77 2.38 36.48
C GLY A 231 -0.15 3.70 36.93
N LYS A 232 0.86 3.60 37.80
CA LYS A 232 1.66 4.75 38.23
C LYS A 232 2.64 5.13 37.11
N VAL A 233 2.82 6.42 36.86
CA VAL A 233 3.96 6.92 36.10
C VAL A 233 5.08 7.09 37.11
N ILE A 234 6.27 6.54 36.86
CA ILE A 234 7.39 6.63 37.78
C ILE A 234 8.50 7.36 37.04
N LEU A 235 8.98 8.46 37.62
CA LEU A 235 10.13 9.21 37.12
C LEU A 235 11.42 8.40 37.31
N LYS A 236 12.48 8.81 36.62
CA LYS A 236 13.78 8.11 36.67
C LYS A 236 14.36 8.04 38.09
N ASP A 237 14.00 8.98 38.95
CA ASP A 237 14.43 9.07 40.36
C ASP A 237 13.54 8.27 41.33
N GLY A 238 12.47 7.61 40.84
CA GLY A 238 11.54 6.85 41.66
C GLY A 238 10.32 7.62 42.16
N THR A 239 10.20 8.91 41.86
CA THR A 239 9.01 9.72 42.18
C THR A 239 7.81 9.21 41.38
N ILE A 240 6.65 9.09 42.05
CA ILE A 240 5.36 8.68 41.46
C ILE A 240 4.52 9.90 41.10
#